data_AF-A0A0C3Q7V5-F1
#
_entry.id   AF-A0A0C3Q7V5-F1
#
_cell.length_a   1.000
_cell.length_b   1.000
_cell.length_c   1.000
_cell.angle_alpha   90.00
_cell.angle_beta   90.00
_cell.angle_gamma   90.00
#
_symmetry.space_group_name_H-M   'P 1'
#
loop_
_entity.id
_entity.type
_entity.pdbx_description
1 polymer ?
#
loop_
_entity_poly.entity_id
_entity_poly.type
_entity_poly.pdbx_seq_one_letter_code
_entity_poly.pdbx_strand_id
1 'polypeptide(L)'
;MLTDKLGDYMRFTFTGTAISIFGTRGVKQGEIRFFYDDEALTFDRGYPKLVCNEKIFEVSGLPYGEHQVTAFLLRKGTNPKTGKQDGVFSVQRIKYTVPDDLDD
;
A
#
# COMPACT_ATOMS: atom_id res chain seq x y z
N MET A 1 2.98 -9.39 3.17
CA MET A 1 3.86 -8.74 4.17
C MET A 1 3.03 -8.29 5.36
N LEU A 2 3.61 -8.33 6.56
CA LEU A 2 3.02 -7.79 7.79
C LEU A 2 4.13 -7.17 8.67
N THR A 3 3.96 -5.93 9.14
CA THR A 3 4.84 -5.27 10.14
C THR A 3 4.05 -4.30 11.02
N ASP A 4 4.51 -4.02 12.23
CA ASP A 4 3.98 -2.99 13.14
C ASP A 4 5.03 -1.94 13.55
N LYS A 5 6.23 -2.01 12.96
CA LYS A 5 7.34 -1.12 13.23
C LYS A 5 7.32 0.07 12.27
N LEU A 6 7.32 1.28 12.81
CA LEU A 6 7.37 2.51 12.02
C LEU A 6 8.68 2.57 11.23
N GLY A 7 8.60 3.04 9.99
CA GLY A 7 9.74 3.12 9.07
C GLY A 7 10.04 1.82 8.32
N ASP A 8 9.49 0.68 8.73
CA ASP A 8 9.53 -0.52 7.91
C ASP A 8 8.77 -0.28 6.60
N TYR A 9 9.25 -0.92 5.53
CA TYR A 9 8.73 -0.72 4.19
C TYR A 9 8.64 -2.02 3.40
N MET A 10 7.74 -2.02 2.42
CA MET A 10 7.81 -2.94 1.29
C MET A 10 8.43 -2.24 0.10
N ARG A 11 9.07 -3.01 -0.76
CA ARG A 11 9.41 -2.59 -2.12
C ARG A 11 8.93 -3.68 -3.07
N PHE A 12 8.30 -3.26 -4.16
CA PHE A 12 7.82 -4.15 -5.20
C PHE A 12 8.17 -3.57 -6.56
N THR A 13 8.86 -4.36 -7.38
CA THR A 13 9.18 -4.01 -8.77
C THR A 13 8.25 -4.80 -9.68
N PHE A 14 7.74 -4.17 -10.72
CA PHE A 14 6.91 -4.82 -11.74
C PHE A 14 7.19 -4.23 -13.12
N THR A 15 6.95 -5.01 -14.15
CA THR A 15 6.95 -4.53 -15.54
C THR A 15 5.52 -4.45 -16.01
N GLY A 16 5.02 -3.27 -16.41
CA GLY A 16 3.61 -3.09 -16.72
C GLY A 16 3.18 -1.64 -16.89
N THR A 17 1.87 -1.40 -16.94
CA THR A 17 1.27 -0.07 -17.18
C THR A 17 0.35 0.41 -16.06
N ALA A 18 0.07 -0.46 -15.08
CA ALA A 18 -0.74 -0.12 -13.91
C ALA A 18 -0.41 -1.03 -12.73
N ILE A 19 -0.66 -0.55 -11.51
CA ILE A 19 -0.55 -1.31 -10.26
C ILE A 19 -1.64 -0.91 -9.27
N SER A 20 -2.15 -1.89 -8.53
CA SER A 20 -3.06 -1.71 -7.39
C SER A 20 -2.57 -2.52 -6.19
N ILE A 21 -2.48 -1.89 -5.02
CA ILE A 21 -2.10 -2.54 -3.76
C ILE A 21 -3.32 -2.58 -2.84
N PHE A 22 -3.55 -3.75 -2.25
CA PHE A 22 -4.67 -4.02 -1.36
C PHE A 22 -4.17 -4.36 0.04
N GLY A 23 -4.83 -3.79 1.04
CA GLY A 23 -4.45 -3.96 2.44
C GLY A 23 -5.61 -3.75 3.40
N THR A 24 -5.26 -3.59 4.68
CA THR A 24 -6.24 -3.45 5.76
C THR A 24 -6.45 -1.99 6.14
N ARG A 25 -7.71 -1.59 6.30
CA ARG A 25 -8.13 -0.33 6.92
C ARG A 25 -8.77 -0.59 8.28
N GLY A 26 -8.71 0.39 9.17
CA GLY A 26 -9.28 0.31 10.51
C GLY A 26 -8.73 1.37 11.46
N VAL A 27 -9.35 1.52 12.62
CA VAL A 27 -9.05 2.59 13.61
C VAL A 27 -7.58 2.61 14.06
N LYS A 28 -6.91 1.47 13.97
CA LYS A 28 -5.50 1.30 14.37
C LYS A 28 -4.52 1.45 13.20
N GLN A 29 -4.97 1.48 11.95
CA GLN A 29 -4.05 1.24 10.83
C GLN A 29 -3.17 2.44 10.47
N GLY A 30 -3.56 3.66 10.85
CA GLY A 30 -2.75 4.86 10.60
C GLY A 30 -2.42 5.07 9.13
N GLU A 31 -1.24 5.61 8.82
CA GLU A 31 -0.89 6.09 7.47
C GLU A 31 0.25 5.29 6.84
N ILE A 32 0.15 5.13 5.52
CA ILE A 32 1.23 4.64 4.66
C ILE A 32 1.64 5.75 3.72
N ARG A 33 2.94 5.86 3.45
CA ARG A 33 3.46 6.64 2.32
C ARG A 33 3.95 5.71 1.21
N PHE A 34 3.36 5.85 0.04
CA PHE A 34 3.78 5.19 -1.20
C PHE A 34 4.70 6.12 -1.98
N PHE A 35 5.74 5.55 -2.58
CA PHE A 35 6.62 6.19 -3.55
C PHE A 35 6.59 5.37 -4.83
N TYR A 36 6.43 6.02 -5.97
CA TYR A 36 6.42 5.41 -7.31
C TYR A 36 6.92 6.46 -8.30
N ASP A 37 7.82 6.09 -9.22
CA ASP A 37 8.31 6.94 -10.33
C ASP A 37 8.49 8.43 -9.96
N ASP A 38 9.30 8.70 -8.93
CA ASP A 38 9.59 10.04 -8.37
C ASP A 38 8.43 10.79 -7.70
N GLU A 39 7.23 10.22 -7.67
CA GLU A 39 6.06 10.72 -6.96
C GLU A 39 5.87 10.06 -5.59
N ALA A 40 5.12 10.75 -4.72
CA ALA A 40 4.77 10.23 -3.40
C ALA A 40 3.30 10.49 -3.06
N LEU A 41 2.61 9.47 -2.55
CA LEU A 41 1.23 9.54 -2.08
C LEU A 41 1.14 9.07 -0.63
N THR A 42 0.49 9.85 0.23
CA THR A 42 0.17 9.40 1.60
C THR A 42 -1.28 8.99 1.68
N PHE A 43 -1.55 7.80 2.25
CA PHE A 43 -2.90 7.26 2.41
C PHE A 43 -3.20 6.98 3.89
N ASP A 44 -4.26 7.60 4.41
CA ASP A 44 -4.79 7.31 5.74
C ASP A 44 -5.69 6.08 5.70
N ARG A 45 -5.27 5.02 6.39
CA ARG A 45 -6.02 3.76 6.52
C ARG A 45 -7.00 3.78 7.69
N GLY A 46 -7.18 4.92 8.35
CA GLY A 46 -8.21 5.17 9.34
C GLY A 46 -9.59 4.79 8.79
N TYR A 47 -10.30 3.96 9.54
CA TYR A 47 -11.66 3.57 9.24
C TYR A 47 -12.38 3.05 10.50
N PRO A 48 -13.68 3.31 10.71
CA PRO A 48 -14.36 2.94 11.96
C PRO A 48 -14.42 1.43 12.23
N LYS A 49 -14.32 0.60 11.18
CA LYS A 49 -14.37 -0.87 11.25
C LYS A 49 -13.10 -1.46 10.65
N LEU A 50 -12.79 -2.71 10.99
CA LEU A 50 -11.72 -3.45 10.31
C LEU A 50 -12.24 -3.90 8.95
N VAL A 51 -11.57 -3.49 7.88
CA VAL A 51 -11.87 -3.94 6.51
C VAL A 51 -10.57 -4.43 5.87
N CYS A 52 -10.63 -5.62 5.29
CA CYS A 52 -9.52 -6.28 4.61
C CYS A 52 -9.73 -6.24 3.10
N ASN A 53 -8.63 -6.36 2.38
CA ASN A 53 -8.54 -6.44 0.92
C ASN A 53 -9.12 -5.20 0.24
N GLU A 54 -8.96 -4.05 0.89
CA GLU A 54 -9.34 -2.74 0.35
C GLU A 54 -8.21 -2.19 -0.50
N LYS A 55 -8.57 -1.56 -1.62
CA LYS A 55 -7.59 -0.85 -2.45
C LYS A 55 -7.09 0.38 -1.68
N ILE A 56 -5.80 0.39 -1.38
CA ILE A 56 -5.14 1.47 -0.60
C ILE A 56 -4.16 2.28 -1.45
N PHE A 57 -3.90 1.84 -2.67
CA PHE A 57 -3.06 2.50 -3.65
C PHE A 57 -3.42 2.02 -5.05
N GLU A 58 -3.43 2.93 -6.01
CA GLU A 58 -3.67 2.66 -7.43
C GLU A 58 -2.94 3.69 -8.27
N VAL A 59 -2.23 3.21 -9.29
CA VAL A 59 -1.67 4.03 -10.36
C VAL A 59 -1.93 3.30 -11.67
N SER A 60 -2.30 4.04 -12.69
CA SER A 60 -2.58 3.53 -14.03
C SER A 60 -2.07 4.52 -15.09
N GLY A 61 -1.94 4.06 -16.33
CA GLY A 61 -1.45 4.89 -17.42
C GLY A 61 0.07 5.12 -17.38
N LEU A 62 0.80 4.25 -16.69
CA LEU A 62 2.25 4.24 -16.74
C LEU A 62 2.71 3.80 -18.14
N PRO A 63 3.80 4.38 -18.68
CA PRO A 63 4.46 3.84 -19.87
C PRO A 63 4.80 2.37 -19.63
N TYR A 64 4.69 1.51 -20.64
CA TYR A 64 5.13 0.13 -20.45
C TYR A 64 6.63 0.09 -20.16
N GLY A 65 7.01 -0.44 -19.00
CA GLY A 65 8.39 -0.53 -18.56
C GLY A 65 8.49 -1.13 -17.16
N GLU A 66 9.72 -1.18 -16.65
CA GLU A 66 9.96 -1.55 -15.24
C GLU A 66 9.68 -0.35 -14.34
N HIS A 67 8.86 -0.59 -13.31
CA HIS A 67 8.47 0.39 -12.29
C HIS A 67 8.74 -0.18 -10.90
N GLN A 68 8.90 0.72 -9.93
CA GLN A 68 9.08 0.35 -8.54
C GLN A 68 8.14 1.13 -7.63
N VAL A 69 7.41 0.39 -6.78
CA VAL A 69 6.62 0.98 -5.69
C VAL A 69 7.24 0.62 -4.36
N THR A 70 7.53 1.64 -3.55
CA THR A 70 7.94 1.46 -2.15
C THR A 70 6.85 2.01 -1.24
N ALA A 71 6.42 1.23 -0.24
CA ALA A 71 5.42 1.67 0.72
C ALA A 71 5.95 1.60 2.15
N PHE A 72 5.94 2.72 2.86
CA PHE A 72 6.46 2.89 4.21
C PHE A 72 5.32 2.99 5.22
N LEU A 73 5.43 2.27 6.34
CA LEU A 73 4.57 2.51 7.49
C LEU A 73 4.99 3.82 8.17
N LEU A 74 4.28 4.90 7.84
CA LEU A 74 4.58 6.24 8.32
C LEU A 74 4.06 6.47 9.73
N ARG A 75 2.81 6.06 10.00
CA ARG A 75 2.14 6.30 11.27
C ARG A 75 1.23 5.15 11.63
N LYS A 76 1.15 4.84 12.93
CA LYS A 76 0.17 3.91 13.51
C LYS A 76 -1.05 4.67 14.01
N GLY A 77 -2.21 4.04 13.91
CA GLY A 77 -3.44 4.56 14.52
C GLY A 77 -3.47 4.28 16.02
N THR A 78 -4.45 4.85 16.71
CA THR A 78 -4.62 4.68 18.15
C THR A 78 -5.68 3.62 18.44
N ASN A 79 -5.35 2.66 19.30
CA ASN A 79 -6.31 1.69 19.78
C ASN A 79 -7.31 2.38 20.74
N PRO A 80 -8.60 2.44 20.41
CA PRO A 80 -9.58 3.17 21.21
C PRO A 80 -9.81 2.55 22.60
N LYS A 81 -9.43 1.28 22.82
CA LYS A 81 -9.57 0.62 24.13
C LYS A 81 -8.42 0.93 25.07
N THR A 82 -7.22 1.18 24.55
CA THR A 82 -6.00 1.31 25.36
C THR A 82 -5.36 2.69 25.28
N GLY A 83 -5.78 3.53 24.33
CA GLY A 83 -5.17 4.84 24.07
C GLY A 83 -3.75 4.76 23.48
N LYS A 84 -3.21 3.57 23.24
CA LYS A 84 -1.86 3.36 22.71
C LYS A 84 -1.87 3.28 21.19
N GLN A 85 -0.77 3.69 20.56
CA GLN A 85 -0.54 3.40 19.14
C GLN A 85 -0.46 1.89 18.92
N ASP A 86 -1.16 1.40 17.92
CA ASP A 86 -1.33 -0.01 17.58
C ASP A 86 -1.50 -0.12 16.06
N GLY A 87 -1.73 -1.33 15.54
CA GLY A 87 -2.00 -1.57 14.13
C GLY A 87 -0.77 -1.98 13.33
N VAL A 88 -1.05 -2.50 12.14
CA VAL A 88 -0.09 -3.23 11.31
C VAL A 88 -0.14 -2.71 9.89
N PHE A 89 1.01 -2.57 9.27
CA PHE A 89 1.07 -2.53 7.82
C PHE A 89 0.92 -3.95 7.27
N SER A 90 -0.22 -4.21 6.61
CA SER A 90 -0.50 -5.45 5.91
C SER A 90 -0.64 -5.18 4.41
N VAL A 91 0.09 -5.96 3.62
CA VAL A 91 -0.09 -6.05 2.16
C VAL A 91 -0.66 -7.42 1.89
N GLN A 92 -1.89 -7.44 1.42
CA GLN A 92 -2.65 -8.67 1.24
C GLN A 92 -2.64 -9.13 -0.21
N ARG A 93 -2.68 -8.18 -1.15
CA ARG A 93 -2.63 -8.49 -2.58
C ARG A 93 -2.05 -7.32 -3.35
N ILE A 94 -1.31 -7.65 -4.40
CA ILE A 94 -0.83 -6.72 -5.42
C ILE A 94 -1.37 -7.22 -6.76
N LYS A 95 -1.85 -6.30 -7.59
CA LYS A 95 -2.18 -6.57 -9.00
C LYS A 95 -1.44 -5.55 -9.85
N TYR A 96 -0.90 -5.98 -10.98
CA TYR A 96 -0.36 -5.09 -12.00
C TYR A 96 -0.83 -5.55 -13.38
N THR A 97 -0.82 -4.65 -14.35
CA THR A 97 -1.27 -4.90 -15.72
C THR A 97 -0.06 -4.96 -16.65
N VAL A 98 0.01 -6.04 -17.43
CA VAL A 98 0.93 -6.18 -18.57
C VAL A 98 0.08 -6.07 -19.83
N PRO A 99 0.50 -5.29 -20.85
CA PRO A 99 -0.17 -5.25 -22.15
C PRO A 99 -0.24 -6.64 -22.82
N ASP A 100 -1.38 -6.96 -23.45
CA ASP A 100 -1.64 -8.29 -24.06
C ASP A 100 -0.77 -8.56 -25.31
N ASP A 101 -0.17 -7.53 -25.92
CA ASP A 101 0.61 -7.58 -27.16
C ASP A 101 2.08 -7.97 -26.96
N LEU A 102 2.45 -8.42 -25.76
CA LEU A 102 3.84 -8.74 -25.38
C LEU A 102 4.05 -10.20 -24.98
N ASP A 103 3.02 -11.04 -25.12
CA ASP A 103 3.05 -12.48 -24.88
C ASP A 103 3.42 -13.31 -26.15
N ASP A 104 4.05 -12.68 -27.16
CA ASP A 104 4.60 -13.33 -28.37
C ASP A 104 6.06 -13.81 -28.21
#